data_AF-A0A941S2A3-F1
#
_entry.id   AF-A0A941S2A3-F1
#
_cell.length_a   1.000
_cell.length_b   1.000
_cell.length_c   1.000
_cell.angle_alpha   90.00
_cell.angle_beta   90.00
_cell.angle_gamma   90.00
#
_symmetry.space_group_name_H-M   'P 1'
#
loop_
_entity.id
_entity.type
_entity.pdbx_description
1 polymer ?
#
loop_
_entity_poly.entity_id
_entity_poly.type
_entity_poly.pdbx_seq_one_letter_code
_entity_poly.pdbx_strand_id
1 'polypeptide(L)'
;SSEDEAARCAARIGYPVAMKLNSQTITHKTDVGGVRLNIRNEQEFRAAYRDLAAIPGFEGVTVQTMVDKSSGYEAILGCSTDPQFGPVILFGTGGEFVEVYQDTSLALPPLNTTLARRLIERTKIRKALAGVRGRPPADMEALEETLVHFSTLVMDIPEIKEIDVNPLHVSATGVVALDARILLHEPGAMLPKPAIRPYPEQYTWHIQLKNGAPCTIRPIRPEDEPSIARFHTTLSDRTVYSRYFGFLKLSERIAHERLTRVCFVDYDREIALVAESEGQILGVVRIVRERDTTRAEYAIVISDACQRAGLGTALMEHILLVAKAEGIATVEGIVLPENSGMLRVVEKLGAATEFDEDEDAMQVVFKI
;
A
#
# COMPACT_ATOMS: atom_id res chain seq x y z
N SER A 1 10.01 5.89 -36.13
CA SER A 1 10.63 4.63 -36.60
C SER A 1 10.14 4.29 -38.01
N SER A 2 10.98 3.67 -38.84
CA SER A 2 10.63 3.33 -40.23
C SER A 2 9.71 2.10 -40.35
N GLU A 3 9.04 1.94 -41.49
CA GLU A 3 8.20 0.76 -41.80
C GLU A 3 8.97 -0.57 -41.60
N ASP A 4 10.23 -0.64 -42.06
CA ASP A 4 11.07 -1.84 -41.96
C ASP A 4 11.49 -2.18 -40.53
N GLU A 5 11.69 -1.16 -39.69
CA GLU A 5 11.96 -1.38 -38.27
C GLU A 5 10.72 -1.93 -37.55
N ALA A 6 9.55 -1.33 -37.81
CA ALA A 6 8.29 -1.78 -37.24
C ALA A 6 7.92 -3.22 -37.68
N ALA A 7 8.15 -3.55 -38.94
CA ALA A 7 7.90 -4.90 -39.49
C ALA A 7 8.80 -5.96 -38.86
N ARG A 8 10.09 -5.65 -38.63
CA ARG A 8 11.01 -6.54 -37.90
C ARG A 8 10.57 -6.75 -36.45
N CYS A 9 10.09 -5.71 -35.78
CA CYS A 9 9.51 -5.84 -34.45
C CYS A 9 8.28 -6.75 -34.45
N ALA A 10 7.37 -6.61 -35.41
CA ALA A 10 6.19 -7.47 -35.54
C ALA A 10 6.56 -8.94 -35.77
N ALA A 11 7.54 -9.21 -36.65
CA ALA A 11 8.02 -10.57 -36.90
C ALA A 11 8.64 -11.21 -35.64
N ARG A 12 9.33 -10.43 -34.80
CA ARG A 12 9.90 -10.89 -33.53
C ARG A 12 8.83 -11.17 -32.47
N ILE A 13 7.77 -10.36 -32.42
CA ILE A 13 6.63 -10.58 -31.52
C ILE A 13 5.85 -11.84 -31.95
N GLY A 14 5.71 -12.04 -33.27
CA GLY A 14 4.93 -13.12 -33.84
C GLY A 14 3.50 -12.67 -34.17
N TYR A 15 2.99 -13.11 -35.31
CA TYR A 15 1.63 -12.81 -35.77
C TYR A 15 0.59 -13.76 -35.14
N PRO A 16 -0.67 -13.34 -34.93
CA PRO A 16 -1.20 -12.02 -35.26
C PRO A 16 -0.78 -10.91 -34.27
N VAL A 17 -0.62 -9.69 -34.78
CA VAL A 17 -0.29 -8.50 -33.98
C VAL A 17 -1.39 -7.44 -34.06
N ALA A 18 -1.39 -6.54 -33.08
CA ALA A 18 -2.09 -5.27 -33.11
C ALA A 18 -1.10 -4.12 -33.36
N MET A 19 -1.52 -3.13 -34.13
CA MET A 19 -0.76 -1.91 -34.41
C MET A 19 -1.59 -0.70 -33.99
N LYS A 20 -1.02 0.15 -33.14
CA LYS A 20 -1.67 1.37 -32.64
C LYS A 20 -0.86 2.60 -33.00
N LEU A 21 -1.52 3.66 -33.45
CA LEU A 21 -0.94 4.96 -33.73
C LEU A 21 -0.24 5.52 -32.48
N ASN A 22 0.96 6.04 -32.66
CA ASN A 22 1.65 6.87 -31.68
C ASN A 22 1.61 8.34 -32.13
N SER A 23 1.10 9.20 -31.26
CA SER A 23 0.91 10.63 -31.52
C SER A 23 0.76 11.40 -30.20
N GLN A 24 1.35 12.59 -30.10
CA GLN A 24 1.15 13.48 -28.94
C GLN A 24 -0.12 14.33 -29.06
N THR A 25 -0.68 14.47 -30.26
CA THR A 25 -1.84 15.33 -30.52
C THR A 25 -3.16 14.56 -30.60
N ILE A 26 -3.11 13.24 -30.80
CA ILE A 26 -4.30 12.38 -30.90
C ILE A 26 -4.41 11.55 -29.62
N THR A 27 -5.42 11.88 -28.79
CA THR A 27 -5.72 11.16 -27.54
C THR A 27 -6.61 9.95 -27.76
N HIS A 28 -7.69 10.09 -28.56
CA HIS A 28 -8.63 9.00 -28.87
C HIS A 28 -8.26 8.32 -30.19
N LYS A 29 -7.37 7.32 -30.11
CA LYS A 29 -6.82 6.62 -31.29
C LYS A 29 -7.90 5.90 -32.10
N THR A 30 -8.90 5.32 -31.45
CA THR A 30 -9.97 4.57 -32.14
C THR A 30 -10.79 5.48 -33.06
N ASP A 31 -11.08 6.71 -32.62
CA ASP A 31 -11.95 7.65 -33.33
C ASP A 31 -11.38 8.12 -34.68
N VAL A 32 -10.06 8.16 -34.79
CA VAL A 32 -9.35 8.49 -36.04
C VAL A 32 -8.99 7.25 -36.87
N GLY A 33 -9.48 6.06 -36.47
CA GLY A 33 -9.05 4.80 -37.08
C GLY A 33 -7.56 4.55 -36.87
N GLY A 34 -7.00 4.95 -35.72
CA GLY A 34 -5.60 4.79 -35.34
C GLY A 34 -5.23 3.41 -34.82
N VAL A 35 -6.16 2.44 -34.85
CA VAL A 35 -5.95 1.08 -34.35
C VAL A 35 -6.19 0.08 -35.49
N ARG A 36 -5.26 -0.85 -35.68
CA ARG A 36 -5.35 -1.98 -36.62
C ARG A 36 -5.14 -3.27 -35.84
N LEU A 37 -6.15 -4.13 -35.84
CA LEU A 37 -6.17 -5.37 -35.08
C LEU A 37 -6.03 -6.58 -36.00
N ASN A 38 -5.60 -7.70 -35.43
CA ASN A 38 -5.55 -9.00 -36.12
C ASN A 38 -4.76 -8.96 -37.44
N ILE A 39 -3.61 -8.28 -37.44
CA ILE A 39 -2.68 -8.26 -38.58
C ILE A 39 -1.95 -9.60 -38.59
N ARG A 40 -2.08 -10.40 -39.65
CA ARG A 40 -1.71 -11.83 -39.66
C ARG A 40 -0.36 -12.12 -40.30
N ASN A 41 0.19 -11.18 -41.05
CA ASN A 41 1.42 -11.37 -41.81
C ASN A 41 2.07 -10.01 -42.13
N GLU A 42 3.30 -10.06 -42.65
CA GLU A 42 4.07 -8.87 -42.97
C GLU A 42 3.43 -8.00 -44.06
N GLN A 43 2.75 -8.61 -45.04
CA GLN A 43 2.09 -7.86 -46.11
C GLN A 43 0.95 -6.99 -45.55
N GLU A 44 0.08 -7.57 -44.73
CA GLU A 44 -0.98 -6.85 -44.01
C GLU A 44 -0.39 -5.79 -43.08
N PHE A 45 0.72 -6.10 -42.41
CA PHE A 45 1.39 -5.18 -41.51
C PHE A 45 1.86 -3.92 -42.24
N ARG A 46 2.54 -4.09 -43.37
CA ARG A 46 3.06 -2.97 -44.17
C ARG A 46 1.95 -2.10 -44.75
N ALA A 47 0.85 -2.72 -45.18
CA ALA A 47 -0.34 -1.99 -45.62
C ALA A 47 -0.93 -1.16 -44.45
N ALA A 48 -1.16 -1.79 -43.30
CA ALA A 48 -1.66 -1.13 -42.10
C ALA A 48 -0.75 0.03 -41.63
N TYR A 49 0.57 -0.14 -41.71
CA TYR A 49 1.52 0.91 -41.35
C TYR A 49 1.37 2.14 -42.24
N ARG A 50 1.27 1.96 -43.57
CA ARG A 50 1.11 3.08 -44.51
C ARG A 50 -0.21 3.80 -44.33
N ASP A 51 -1.29 3.06 -44.05
CA ASP A 51 -2.60 3.64 -43.74
C ASP A 51 -2.52 4.54 -42.50
N LEU A 52 -1.86 4.08 -41.43
CA LEU A 52 -1.67 4.88 -40.21
C LEU A 52 -0.71 6.06 -40.44
N ALA A 53 0.33 5.88 -41.24
CA ALA A 53 1.29 6.94 -41.57
C ALA A 53 0.68 8.10 -42.35
N ALA A 54 -0.46 7.87 -43.01
CA ALA A 54 -1.22 8.91 -43.70
C ALA A 54 -2.07 9.78 -42.75
N ILE A 55 -2.25 9.39 -41.49
CA ILE A 55 -3.04 10.13 -40.50
C ILE A 55 -2.24 11.37 -40.03
N PRO A 56 -2.82 12.59 -40.06
CA PRO A 56 -2.16 13.78 -39.52
C PRO A 56 -1.76 13.62 -38.06
N GLY A 57 -0.54 14.02 -37.69
CA GLY A 57 -0.04 13.84 -36.32
C GLY A 57 0.61 12.48 -36.04
N PHE A 58 0.86 11.68 -37.08
CA PHE A 58 1.63 10.44 -36.98
C PHE A 58 3.08 10.69 -36.54
N GLU A 59 3.48 10.07 -35.42
CA GLU A 59 4.87 10.03 -34.95
C GLU A 59 5.47 8.61 -35.01
N GLY A 60 4.61 7.60 -35.18
CA GLY A 60 4.99 6.20 -35.26
C GLY A 60 3.86 5.27 -34.93
N VAL A 61 4.20 4.02 -34.61
CA VAL A 61 3.26 3.00 -34.15
C VAL A 61 3.81 2.22 -32.98
N THR A 62 2.93 1.73 -32.13
CA THR A 62 3.21 0.69 -31.15
C THR A 62 2.72 -0.65 -31.72
N VAL A 63 3.59 -1.65 -31.71
CA VAL A 63 3.27 -3.02 -32.14
C VAL A 63 3.13 -3.90 -30.91
N GLN A 64 2.03 -4.64 -30.81
CA GLN A 64 1.67 -5.43 -29.63
C GLN A 64 1.19 -6.82 -30.05
N THR A 65 1.37 -7.82 -29.19
CA THR A 65 0.74 -9.14 -29.37
C THR A 65 -0.77 -8.98 -29.45
N MET A 66 -1.44 -9.66 -30.40
CA MET A 66 -2.89 -9.67 -30.45
C MET A 66 -3.46 -10.55 -29.35
N VAL A 67 -4.24 -9.97 -28.44
CA VAL A 67 -4.95 -10.73 -27.39
C VAL A 67 -6.33 -11.16 -27.90
N ASP A 68 -6.67 -12.43 -27.72
CA ASP A 68 -7.99 -12.96 -28.02
C ASP A 68 -9.01 -12.53 -26.95
N LYS A 69 -9.78 -11.48 -27.26
CA LYS A 69 -10.83 -10.95 -26.38
C LYS A 69 -11.89 -11.99 -26.02
N SER A 70 -12.09 -13.03 -26.84
CA SER A 70 -13.08 -14.07 -26.54
C SER A 70 -12.69 -14.98 -25.37
N SER A 71 -11.39 -15.01 -25.02
CA SER A 71 -10.84 -15.85 -23.96
C SER A 71 -10.97 -15.26 -22.54
N GLY A 72 -11.56 -14.07 -22.40
CA GLY A 72 -11.66 -13.39 -21.11
C GLY A 72 -12.80 -12.37 -21.02
N TYR A 73 -12.66 -11.45 -20.08
CA TYR A 73 -13.60 -10.39 -19.75
C TYR A 73 -12.88 -9.05 -19.85
N GLU A 74 -13.61 -8.00 -20.24
CA GLU A 74 -13.08 -6.63 -20.23
C GLU A 74 -13.52 -5.94 -18.93
N ALA A 75 -12.54 -5.48 -18.17
CA ALA A 75 -12.70 -4.67 -16.98
C ALA A 75 -12.13 -3.27 -17.25
N ILE A 76 -12.46 -2.32 -16.38
CA ILE A 76 -11.80 -1.02 -16.28
C ILE A 76 -11.11 -0.94 -14.93
N LEU A 77 -9.89 -0.39 -14.92
CA LEU A 77 -9.15 -0.07 -13.72
C LEU A 77 -8.57 1.32 -13.89
N GLY A 78 -8.89 2.23 -12.97
CA GLY A 78 -8.41 3.60 -13.05
C GLY A 78 -8.13 4.21 -11.71
N CYS A 79 -7.47 5.35 -11.73
CA CYS A 79 -7.29 6.22 -10.58
C CYS A 79 -7.54 7.67 -11.01
N SER A 80 -8.23 8.42 -10.15
CA SER A 80 -8.37 9.87 -10.28
C SER A 80 -8.13 10.53 -8.93
N THR A 81 -7.79 11.81 -8.94
CA THR A 81 -7.59 12.57 -7.71
C THR A 81 -8.88 13.26 -7.28
N ASP A 82 -9.35 12.94 -6.08
CA ASP A 82 -10.42 13.65 -5.38
C ASP A 82 -9.84 14.78 -4.48
N PRO A 83 -10.47 15.97 -4.42
CA PRO A 83 -9.97 17.08 -3.61
C PRO A 83 -9.92 16.82 -2.09
N GLN A 84 -10.77 15.93 -1.58
CA GLN A 84 -10.87 15.61 -0.15
C GLN A 84 -10.09 14.35 0.21
N PHE A 85 -10.15 13.31 -0.64
CA PHE A 85 -9.59 12.00 -0.34
C PHE A 85 -8.22 11.74 -0.98
N GLY A 86 -7.78 12.61 -1.90
CA GLY A 86 -6.59 12.37 -2.71
C GLY A 86 -6.86 11.29 -3.77
N PRO A 87 -5.90 10.41 -4.10
CA PRO A 87 -6.12 9.36 -5.10
C PRO A 87 -7.29 8.43 -4.72
N VAL A 88 -8.14 8.13 -5.69
CA VAL A 88 -9.26 7.19 -5.58
C VAL A 88 -9.15 6.19 -6.72
N ILE A 89 -9.11 4.90 -6.38
CA ILE A 89 -9.07 3.80 -7.35
C ILE A 89 -10.49 3.39 -7.72
N LEU A 90 -10.72 3.18 -9.01
CA LEU A 90 -11.95 2.67 -9.58
C LEU A 90 -11.69 1.31 -10.22
N PHE A 91 -12.56 0.35 -9.95
CA PHE A 91 -12.61 -0.94 -10.66
C PHE A 91 -14.03 -1.24 -11.09
N GLY A 92 -14.22 -1.81 -12.29
CA GLY A 92 -15.55 -2.10 -12.80
C GLY A 92 -15.60 -2.88 -14.10
N THR A 93 -16.80 -3.00 -14.65
CA THR A 93 -17.01 -3.53 -16.00
C THR A 93 -16.38 -2.61 -17.05
N GLY A 94 -15.56 -3.16 -17.94
CA GLY A 94 -14.92 -2.44 -19.05
C GLY A 94 -15.66 -2.61 -20.38
N GLY A 95 -15.12 -2.00 -21.43
CA GLY A 95 -15.65 -2.07 -22.80
C GLY A 95 -16.58 -0.91 -23.17
N GLU A 96 -17.21 -1.00 -24.34
CA GLU A 96 -17.95 0.12 -24.97
C GLU A 96 -19.16 0.63 -24.16
N PHE A 97 -19.63 -0.13 -23.16
CA PHE A 97 -20.85 0.17 -22.42
C PHE A 97 -20.61 0.53 -20.94
N VAL A 98 -19.39 0.94 -20.56
CA VAL A 98 -19.06 1.33 -19.17
C VAL A 98 -20.06 2.38 -18.63
N GLU A 99 -20.35 3.42 -19.41
CA GLU A 99 -21.27 4.51 -19.04
C GLU A 99 -22.73 4.05 -18.85
N VAL A 100 -23.11 2.94 -19.49
CA VAL A 100 -24.49 2.43 -19.50
C VAL A 100 -24.75 1.48 -18.33
N TYR A 101 -23.78 0.65 -17.95
CA TYR A 101 -23.97 -0.35 -16.88
C TYR A 101 -23.74 0.17 -15.47
N GLN A 102 -23.02 1.30 -15.32
CA GLN A 102 -22.65 1.92 -14.04
C GLN A 102 -22.16 0.89 -13.01
N ASP A 103 -21.40 -0.10 -13.48
CA ASP A 103 -20.91 -1.21 -12.66
C ASP A 103 -19.48 -0.94 -12.21
N THR A 104 -19.35 -0.05 -11.24
CA THR A 104 -18.06 0.42 -10.72
C THR A 104 -18.07 0.39 -9.19
N SER A 105 -16.91 0.13 -8.62
CA SER A 105 -16.64 0.21 -7.20
C SER A 105 -15.40 1.09 -6.97
N LEU A 106 -15.40 1.84 -5.87
CA LEU A 106 -14.34 2.77 -5.51
C LEU A 106 -13.62 2.29 -4.25
N ALA A 107 -12.32 2.57 -4.17
CA ALA A 107 -11.51 2.35 -2.99
C ALA A 107 -10.43 3.41 -2.85
N LEU A 108 -10.03 3.67 -1.60
CA LEU A 108 -8.91 4.55 -1.28
C LEU A 108 -7.64 3.68 -1.17
N PRO A 109 -6.54 4.02 -1.87
CA PRO A 109 -5.26 3.37 -1.68
C PRO A 109 -4.64 3.77 -0.33
N PRO A 110 -3.72 2.95 0.24
CA PRO A 110 -3.22 1.69 -0.31
C PRO A 110 -4.21 0.52 -0.16
N LEU A 111 -4.24 -0.36 -1.17
CA LEU A 111 -5.00 -1.62 -1.14
C LEU A 111 -4.11 -2.78 -0.71
N ASN A 112 -4.60 -3.61 0.21
CA ASN A 112 -4.11 -4.97 0.40
C ASN A 112 -5.02 -5.97 -0.33
N THR A 113 -4.63 -7.25 -0.36
CA THR A 113 -5.39 -8.31 -1.04
C THR A 113 -6.85 -8.40 -0.59
N THR A 114 -7.13 -8.16 0.70
CA THR A 114 -8.50 -8.20 1.24
C THR A 114 -9.33 -7.01 0.75
N LEU A 115 -8.75 -5.80 0.70
CA LEU A 115 -9.41 -4.62 0.14
C LEU A 115 -9.62 -4.75 -1.37
N ALA A 116 -8.64 -5.27 -2.11
CA ALA A 116 -8.75 -5.57 -3.53
C ALA A 116 -9.87 -6.58 -3.82
N ARG A 117 -9.94 -7.68 -3.07
CA ARG A 117 -11.03 -8.65 -3.18
C ARG A 117 -12.39 -8.01 -2.94
N ARG A 118 -12.55 -7.23 -1.87
CA ARG A 118 -13.80 -6.51 -1.57
C ARG A 118 -14.17 -5.49 -2.65
N LEU A 119 -13.18 -4.83 -3.25
CA LEU A 119 -13.39 -3.90 -4.36
C LEU A 119 -14.04 -4.62 -5.55
N ILE A 120 -13.54 -5.81 -5.90
CA ILE A 120 -14.11 -6.65 -6.97
C ILE A 120 -15.50 -7.17 -6.59
N GLU A 121 -15.67 -7.69 -5.37
CA GLU A 121 -16.94 -8.29 -4.89
C GLU A 121 -18.13 -7.33 -4.93
N ARG A 122 -17.87 -6.02 -4.87
CA ARG A 122 -18.89 -4.96 -4.97
C ARG A 122 -19.38 -4.68 -6.39
N THR A 123 -18.78 -5.31 -7.40
CA THR A 123 -19.16 -5.17 -8.82
C THR A 123 -20.03 -6.34 -9.29
N LYS A 124 -20.86 -6.10 -10.31
CA LYS A 124 -21.66 -7.12 -11.01
C LYS A 124 -20.78 -8.00 -11.88
N ILE A 125 -19.68 -7.48 -12.45
CA ILE A 125 -18.72 -8.26 -13.25
C ILE A 125 -18.10 -9.42 -12.47
N ARG A 126 -18.03 -9.35 -11.13
CA ARG A 126 -17.60 -10.47 -10.27
C ARG A 126 -18.29 -11.80 -10.62
N LYS A 127 -19.58 -11.76 -10.97
CA LYS A 127 -20.34 -12.97 -11.38
C LYS A 127 -19.86 -13.52 -12.72
N ALA A 128 -19.52 -12.66 -13.67
CA ALA A 128 -18.96 -13.06 -14.95
C ALA A 128 -17.55 -13.64 -14.76
N LEU A 129 -16.72 -12.99 -13.93
CA LEU A 129 -15.36 -13.46 -13.60
C LEU A 129 -15.35 -14.84 -12.94
N ALA A 130 -16.45 -15.27 -12.31
CA ALA A 130 -16.59 -16.63 -11.77
C ALA A 130 -16.78 -17.72 -12.85
N GLY A 131 -16.91 -17.34 -14.13
CA GLY A 131 -17.19 -18.24 -15.24
C GLY A 131 -18.68 -18.24 -15.61
N VAL A 132 -19.00 -17.88 -16.86
CA VAL A 132 -20.37 -17.89 -17.39
C VAL A 132 -20.40 -18.39 -18.84
N ARG A 133 -21.48 -19.10 -19.20
CA ARG A 133 -21.80 -19.49 -20.59
C ARG A 133 -20.63 -20.16 -21.34
N GLY A 134 -19.94 -21.09 -20.68
CA GLY A 134 -18.84 -21.86 -21.27
C GLY A 134 -17.47 -21.17 -21.27
N ARG A 135 -17.37 -19.93 -20.74
CA ARG A 135 -16.07 -19.31 -20.46
C ARG A 135 -15.51 -19.79 -19.12
N PRO A 136 -14.20 -20.04 -19.03
CA PRO A 136 -13.57 -20.40 -17.77
C PRO A 136 -13.65 -19.25 -16.75
N PRO A 137 -13.54 -19.57 -15.45
CA PRO A 137 -13.30 -18.57 -14.41
C PRO A 137 -12.01 -17.79 -14.69
N ALA A 138 -12.01 -16.52 -14.34
CA ALA A 138 -10.82 -15.67 -14.38
C ALA A 138 -9.81 -16.08 -13.30
N ASP A 139 -8.54 -15.76 -13.55
CA ASP A 139 -7.50 -15.80 -12.54
C ASP A 139 -7.71 -14.66 -11.53
N MET A 140 -8.43 -14.99 -10.45
CA MET A 140 -8.79 -14.02 -9.40
C MET A 140 -7.58 -13.60 -8.57
N GLU A 141 -6.57 -14.46 -8.41
CA GLU A 141 -5.36 -14.14 -7.66
C GLU A 141 -4.54 -13.10 -8.41
N ALA A 142 -4.32 -13.31 -9.72
CA ALA A 142 -3.65 -12.34 -10.58
C ALA A 142 -4.38 -10.99 -10.63
N LEU A 143 -5.72 -10.99 -10.59
CA LEU A 143 -6.51 -9.75 -10.55
C LEU A 143 -6.37 -9.02 -9.21
N GLU A 144 -6.44 -9.73 -8.08
CA GLU A 144 -6.21 -9.16 -6.76
C GLU A 144 -4.79 -8.57 -6.64
N GLU A 145 -3.77 -9.29 -7.10
CA GLU A 145 -2.39 -8.83 -7.16
C GLU A 145 -2.23 -7.60 -8.05
N THR A 146 -2.86 -7.59 -9.24
CA THR A 146 -2.85 -6.43 -10.14
C THR A 146 -3.43 -5.18 -9.47
N LEU A 147 -4.53 -5.30 -8.72
CA LEU A 147 -5.12 -4.17 -8.00
C LEU A 147 -4.23 -3.66 -6.87
N VAL A 148 -3.54 -4.57 -6.15
CA VAL A 148 -2.57 -4.19 -5.12
C VAL A 148 -1.38 -3.46 -5.75
N HIS A 149 -0.79 -3.99 -6.82
CA HIS A 149 0.32 -3.34 -7.53
C HIS A 149 -0.08 -2.00 -8.15
N PHE A 150 -1.28 -1.91 -8.72
CA PHE A 150 -1.82 -0.64 -9.21
C PHE A 150 -1.98 0.38 -8.08
N SER A 151 -2.43 -0.08 -6.90
CA SER A 151 -2.48 0.78 -5.72
C SER A 151 -1.10 1.24 -5.27
N THR A 152 -0.09 0.37 -5.27
CA THR A 152 1.29 0.75 -4.94
C THR A 152 1.82 1.78 -5.94
N LEU A 153 1.62 1.56 -7.24
CA LEU A 153 2.03 2.50 -8.30
C LEU A 153 1.49 3.91 -8.07
N VAL A 154 0.21 4.04 -7.73
CA VAL A 154 -0.44 5.33 -7.47
C VAL A 154 0.12 6.00 -6.22
N MET A 155 0.51 5.23 -5.21
CA MET A 155 1.05 5.76 -3.96
C MET A 155 2.52 6.17 -4.08
N ASP A 156 3.30 5.44 -4.87
CA ASP A 156 4.74 5.67 -5.06
C ASP A 156 5.04 6.80 -6.05
N ILE A 157 4.09 7.11 -6.95
CA ILE A 157 4.25 8.15 -7.97
C ILE A 157 3.13 9.20 -7.81
N PRO A 158 3.24 10.10 -6.81
CA PRO A 158 2.21 11.10 -6.51
C PRO A 158 2.02 12.14 -7.63
N GLU A 159 2.95 12.22 -8.58
CA GLU A 159 2.82 13.05 -9.78
C GLU A 159 1.73 12.54 -10.73
N ILE A 160 1.29 11.29 -10.58
CA ILE A 160 0.19 10.76 -11.38
C ILE A 160 -1.13 11.39 -10.92
N LYS A 161 -1.72 12.19 -11.82
CA LYS A 161 -3.02 12.83 -11.60
C LYS A 161 -4.18 11.89 -11.91
N GLU A 162 -4.03 11.11 -12.99
CA GLU A 162 -5.05 10.19 -13.48
C GLU A 162 -4.38 9.00 -14.16
N ILE A 163 -4.90 7.79 -13.93
CA ILE A 163 -4.60 6.60 -14.71
C ILE A 163 -5.92 6.01 -15.19
N ASP A 164 -6.00 5.66 -16.46
CA ASP A 164 -7.12 4.92 -17.02
C ASP A 164 -6.59 3.70 -17.78
N VAL A 165 -6.90 2.50 -17.29
CA VAL A 165 -6.61 1.22 -17.93
C VAL A 165 -7.91 0.66 -18.46
N ASN A 166 -8.17 0.91 -19.75
CA ASN A 166 -9.39 0.50 -20.41
C ASN A 166 -9.14 0.12 -21.88
N PRO A 167 -9.26 -1.16 -22.27
CA PRO A 167 -9.71 -2.28 -21.46
C PRO A 167 -8.57 -2.96 -20.68
N LEU A 168 -8.87 -3.35 -19.44
CA LEU A 168 -8.13 -4.36 -18.69
C LEU A 168 -8.70 -5.73 -19.05
N HIS A 169 -7.93 -6.56 -19.75
CA HIS A 169 -8.34 -7.91 -20.11
C HIS A 169 -8.06 -8.89 -18.96
N VAL A 170 -9.10 -9.57 -18.48
CA VAL A 170 -9.02 -10.53 -17.39
C VAL A 170 -9.44 -11.90 -17.91
N SER A 171 -8.53 -12.88 -17.86
CA SER A 171 -8.76 -14.24 -18.37
C SER A 171 -8.38 -15.31 -17.35
N ALA A 172 -8.55 -16.58 -17.70
CA ALA A 172 -8.13 -17.71 -16.87
C ALA A 172 -6.60 -17.86 -16.77
N THR A 173 -5.84 -17.14 -17.59
CA THR A 173 -4.37 -17.22 -17.64
C THR A 173 -3.69 -15.96 -17.09
N GLY A 174 -4.47 -15.00 -16.55
CA GLY A 174 -3.95 -13.78 -15.95
C GLY A 174 -4.65 -12.51 -16.41
N VAL A 175 -3.96 -11.39 -16.24
CA VAL A 175 -4.49 -10.03 -16.44
C VAL A 175 -3.55 -9.23 -17.35
N VAL A 176 -4.11 -8.54 -18.35
CA VAL A 176 -3.34 -7.74 -19.31
C VAL A 176 -4.02 -6.39 -19.52
N ALA A 177 -3.28 -5.30 -19.29
CA ALA A 177 -3.68 -3.96 -19.72
C ALA A 177 -3.56 -3.86 -21.24
N LEU A 178 -4.69 -3.84 -21.96
CA LEU A 178 -4.66 -3.73 -23.43
C LEU A 178 -4.43 -2.29 -23.87
N ASP A 179 -4.90 -1.33 -23.08
CA ASP A 179 -4.62 0.10 -23.26
C ASP A 179 -4.51 0.77 -21.89
N ALA A 180 -3.67 1.80 -21.82
CA ALA A 180 -3.50 2.60 -20.62
C ALA A 180 -3.19 4.04 -20.99
N ARG A 181 -3.77 4.98 -20.26
CA ARG A 181 -3.49 6.41 -20.33
C ARG A 181 -3.11 6.90 -18.94
N ILE A 182 -2.05 7.69 -18.87
CA ILE A 182 -1.59 8.32 -17.63
C ILE A 182 -1.51 9.82 -17.87
N LEU A 183 -2.14 10.60 -16.99
CA LEU A 183 -2.02 12.04 -16.93
C LEU A 183 -1.20 12.40 -15.69
N LEU A 184 -0.22 13.27 -15.86
CA LEU A 184 0.59 13.78 -14.76
C LEU A 184 0.08 15.14 -14.30
N HIS A 185 0.34 15.47 -13.05
CA HIS A 185 0.26 16.83 -12.55
C HIS A 185 1.29 17.72 -13.26
N GLU A 186 0.97 19.01 -13.39
CA GLU A 186 1.93 19.98 -13.90
C GLU A 186 3.13 20.09 -12.96
N PRO A 187 4.35 20.29 -13.50
CA PRO A 187 5.54 20.49 -12.68
C PRO A 187 5.34 21.61 -11.64
N GLY A 188 5.65 21.31 -10.37
CA GLY A 188 5.52 22.26 -9.26
C GLY A 188 4.11 22.43 -8.67
N ALA A 189 3.12 21.67 -9.17
CA ALA A 189 1.81 21.60 -8.52
C ALA A 189 1.93 21.02 -7.10
N MET A 190 1.06 21.49 -6.19
CA MET A 190 0.88 20.83 -4.90
C MET A 190 0.22 19.48 -5.14
N LEU A 191 0.93 18.40 -4.80
CA LEU A 191 0.42 17.05 -4.99
C LEU A 191 -0.61 16.70 -3.90
N PRO A 192 -1.69 15.98 -4.26
CA PRO A 192 -2.69 15.55 -3.30
C PRO A 192 -2.07 14.61 -2.26
N LYS A 193 -2.50 14.75 -1.01
CA LYS A 193 -2.17 13.78 0.02
C LYS A 193 -3.23 12.67 0.04
N PRO A 194 -2.83 11.40 0.12
CA PRO A 194 -3.77 10.30 0.26
C PRO A 194 -4.45 10.37 1.63
N ALA A 195 -5.75 10.07 1.65
CA ALA A 195 -6.51 9.98 2.90
C ALA A 195 -6.03 8.86 3.83
N ILE A 196 -5.39 7.83 3.28
CA ILE A 196 -4.77 6.74 4.03
C ILE A 196 -3.27 6.80 3.78
N ARG A 197 -2.50 7.03 4.85
CA ARG A 197 -1.05 7.06 4.75
C ARG A 197 -0.50 5.67 4.41
N PRO A 198 0.42 5.54 3.44
CA PRO A 198 1.06 4.26 3.13
C PRO A 198 1.95 3.78 4.28
N TYR A 199 2.32 2.51 4.24
CA TYR A 199 3.25 1.93 5.21
C TYR A 199 4.59 2.70 5.17
N PRO A 200 5.07 3.24 6.30
CA PRO A 200 6.26 4.09 6.31
C PRO A 200 7.54 3.26 6.32
N GLU A 201 7.93 2.72 5.17
CA GLU A 201 9.10 1.83 5.00
C GLU A 201 10.41 2.45 5.50
N GLN A 202 10.55 3.77 5.43
CA GLN A 202 11.72 4.50 5.90
C GLN A 202 11.99 4.35 7.41
N TYR A 203 11.03 3.83 8.17
CA TYR A 203 11.17 3.55 9.61
C TYR A 203 11.53 2.10 9.91
N THR A 204 12.34 1.48 9.04
CA THR A 204 12.86 0.13 9.22
C THR A 204 14.36 0.17 9.51
N TRP A 205 14.78 -0.49 10.59
CA TRP A 205 16.18 -0.56 11.03
C TRP A 205 16.59 -1.98 11.39
N HIS A 206 17.82 -2.34 11.08
CA HIS A 206 18.44 -3.60 11.51
C HIS A 206 19.49 -3.33 12.59
N ILE A 207 19.30 -3.93 13.76
CA ILE A 207 20.16 -3.77 14.93
C ILE A 207 20.64 -5.14 15.43
N GLN A 208 21.65 -5.13 16.29
CA GLN A 208 22.07 -6.31 17.05
C GLN A 208 21.75 -6.09 18.54
N LEU A 209 21.13 -7.10 19.15
CA LEU A 209 20.91 -7.12 20.59
C LEU A 209 22.24 -7.33 21.33
N LYS A 210 22.28 -7.03 22.64
CA LYS A 210 23.49 -7.24 23.46
C LYS A 210 24.00 -8.69 23.48
N ASN A 211 23.14 -9.66 23.26
CA ASN A 211 23.50 -11.07 23.16
C ASN A 211 23.98 -11.49 21.74
N GLY A 212 24.10 -10.54 20.81
CA GLY A 212 24.52 -10.77 19.43
C GLY A 212 23.40 -11.20 18.47
N ALA A 213 22.17 -11.42 18.97
CA ALA A 213 21.06 -11.82 18.11
C ALA A 213 20.64 -10.67 17.17
N PRO A 214 20.36 -10.95 15.87
CA PRO A 214 19.85 -9.94 14.95
C PRO A 214 18.43 -9.54 15.35
N CYS A 215 18.11 -8.26 15.21
CA CYS A 215 16.77 -7.75 15.47
C CYS A 215 16.41 -6.66 14.46
N THR A 216 15.19 -6.70 13.96
CA THR A 216 14.64 -5.67 13.07
C THR A 216 13.62 -4.85 13.84
N ILE A 217 13.77 -3.52 13.81
CA ILE A 217 12.76 -2.57 14.28
C ILE A 217 12.03 -2.04 13.04
N ARG A 218 10.71 -2.15 13.00
CA ARG A 218 9.90 -1.68 11.86
C ARG A 218 8.51 -1.23 12.34
N PRO A 219 7.74 -0.46 11.54
CA PRO A 219 6.36 -0.17 11.87
C PRO A 219 5.51 -1.43 11.92
N ILE A 220 4.54 -1.46 12.83
CA ILE A 220 3.55 -2.53 12.93
C ILE A 220 2.70 -2.59 11.67
N ARG A 221 2.27 -3.78 11.28
CA ARG A 221 1.38 -4.04 10.14
C ARG A 221 0.10 -4.71 10.62
N PRO A 222 -1.03 -4.60 9.88
CA PRO A 222 -2.25 -5.34 10.21
C PRO A 222 -2.01 -6.85 10.34
N GLU A 223 -1.12 -7.41 9.53
CA GLU A 223 -0.78 -8.84 9.50
C GLU A 223 0.00 -9.30 10.75
N ASP A 224 0.48 -8.38 11.59
CA ASP A 224 1.18 -8.71 12.83
C ASP A 224 0.24 -9.20 13.95
N GLU A 225 -1.08 -9.15 13.76
CA GLU A 225 -2.08 -9.56 14.76
C GLU A 225 -1.75 -10.91 15.42
N PRO A 226 -1.46 -12.00 14.67
CA PRO A 226 -1.13 -13.29 15.27
C PRO A 226 0.20 -13.28 16.03
N SER A 227 1.19 -12.50 15.57
CA SER A 227 2.48 -12.35 16.23
C SER A 227 2.37 -11.55 17.53
N ILE A 228 1.52 -10.52 17.57
CA ILE A 228 1.21 -9.75 18.77
C ILE A 228 0.43 -10.61 19.78
N ALA A 229 -0.50 -11.44 19.31
CA ALA A 229 -1.21 -12.40 20.17
C ALA A 229 -0.22 -13.34 20.86
N ARG A 230 0.72 -13.93 20.10
CA ARG A 230 1.81 -14.77 20.63
C ARG A 230 2.71 -14.00 21.59
N PHE A 231 3.10 -12.77 21.25
CA PHE A 231 3.90 -11.93 22.13
C PHE A 231 3.23 -11.74 23.50
N HIS A 232 1.92 -11.50 23.53
CA HIS A 232 1.19 -11.34 24.79
C HIS A 232 1.15 -12.61 25.66
N THR A 233 1.26 -13.82 25.09
CA THR A 233 1.34 -15.05 25.91
C THR A 233 2.66 -15.18 26.66
N THR A 234 3.69 -14.46 26.23
CA THR A 234 5.03 -14.49 26.86
C THR A 234 5.20 -13.50 28.01
N LEU A 235 4.27 -12.55 28.18
CA LEU A 235 4.39 -11.48 29.17
C LEU A 235 3.97 -11.95 30.57
N SER A 236 4.80 -11.61 31.56
CA SER A 236 4.45 -11.78 32.98
C SER A 236 3.35 -10.79 33.42
N ASP A 237 2.61 -11.14 34.48
CA ASP A 237 1.61 -10.26 35.08
C ASP A 237 2.20 -8.92 35.52
N ARG A 238 3.46 -8.92 35.97
CA ARG A 238 4.20 -7.69 36.32
C ARG A 238 4.42 -6.79 35.10
N THR A 239 4.83 -7.36 33.97
CA THR A 239 5.03 -6.62 32.72
C THR A 239 3.71 -6.08 32.19
N VAL A 240 2.62 -6.85 32.28
CA VAL A 240 1.26 -6.41 31.93
C VAL A 240 0.83 -5.25 32.83
N TYR A 241 0.93 -5.41 34.14
CA TYR A 241 0.57 -4.38 35.11
C TYR A 241 1.33 -3.07 34.86
N SER A 242 2.64 -3.17 34.62
CA SER A 242 3.49 -2.00 34.35
C SER A 242 3.13 -1.28 33.05
N ARG A 243 2.60 -1.99 32.05
CA ARG A 243 2.21 -1.41 30.76
C ARG A 243 0.81 -0.81 30.76
N TYR A 244 -0.13 -1.43 31.46
CA TYR A 244 -1.55 -1.09 31.39
C TYR A 244 -2.07 -0.42 32.66
N PHE A 245 -1.21 -0.18 33.65
CA PHE A 245 -1.57 0.38 34.96
C PHE A 245 -2.69 -0.42 35.64
N GLY A 246 -2.71 -1.74 35.41
CA GLY A 246 -3.79 -2.59 35.85
C GLY A 246 -3.67 -4.02 35.32
N PHE A 247 -4.51 -4.89 35.88
CA PHE A 247 -4.62 -6.28 35.43
C PHE A 247 -5.47 -6.36 34.17
N LEU A 248 -4.92 -6.95 33.12
CA LEU A 248 -5.63 -7.22 31.88
C LEU A 248 -5.47 -8.70 31.53
N LYS A 249 -6.59 -9.44 31.50
CA LYS A 249 -6.56 -10.90 31.33
C LYS A 249 -5.97 -11.26 29.97
N LEU A 250 -5.28 -12.40 29.88
CA LEU A 250 -4.72 -12.85 28.60
C LEU A 250 -5.79 -12.91 27.51
N SER A 251 -6.98 -13.42 27.82
CA SER A 251 -8.13 -13.49 26.90
C SER A 251 -8.54 -12.13 26.34
N GLU A 252 -8.45 -11.06 27.14
CA GLU A 252 -8.75 -9.69 26.71
C GLU A 252 -7.59 -9.12 25.88
N ARG A 253 -6.35 -9.43 26.26
CA ARG A 253 -5.14 -8.98 25.53
C ARG A 253 -5.07 -9.54 24.12
N ILE A 254 -5.49 -10.79 23.92
CA ILE A 254 -5.44 -11.49 22.62
C ILE A 254 -6.76 -11.48 21.86
N ALA A 255 -7.77 -10.75 22.34
CA ALA A 255 -9.06 -10.64 21.67
C ALA A 255 -8.88 -10.00 20.28
N HIS A 256 -9.43 -10.63 19.23
CA HIS A 256 -9.33 -10.17 17.85
C HIS A 256 -9.73 -8.69 17.69
N GLU A 257 -10.89 -8.29 18.24
CA GLU A 257 -11.36 -6.90 18.17
C GLU A 257 -10.37 -5.88 18.75
N ARG A 258 -9.66 -6.26 19.82
CA ARG A 258 -8.62 -5.42 20.42
C ARG A 258 -7.38 -5.40 19.54
N LEU A 259 -6.89 -6.56 19.11
CA LEU A 259 -5.65 -6.65 18.35
C LEU A 259 -5.75 -5.99 16.97
N THR A 260 -6.91 -6.05 16.32
CA THR A 260 -7.17 -5.29 15.08
C THR A 260 -6.97 -3.79 15.31
N ARG A 261 -7.45 -3.22 16.42
CA ARG A 261 -7.22 -1.80 16.76
C ARG A 261 -5.76 -1.50 17.12
N VAL A 262 -5.05 -2.48 17.69
CA VAL A 262 -3.64 -2.32 18.08
C VAL A 262 -2.70 -2.37 16.88
N CYS A 263 -3.01 -3.19 15.87
CA CYS A 263 -2.14 -3.45 14.71
C CYS A 263 -2.52 -2.62 13.48
N PHE A 264 -3.81 -2.35 13.26
CA PHE A 264 -4.28 -1.52 12.15
C PHE A 264 -4.36 -0.06 12.58
N VAL A 265 -3.20 0.59 12.64
CA VAL A 265 -3.07 1.99 13.05
C VAL A 265 -3.10 2.94 11.84
N ASP A 266 -3.58 4.15 12.08
CA ASP A 266 -3.44 5.26 11.15
C ASP A 266 -2.06 5.89 11.34
N TYR A 267 -1.13 5.63 10.41
CA TYR A 267 0.26 6.10 10.50
C TYR A 267 0.41 7.63 10.51
N ASP A 268 -0.64 8.41 10.20
CA ASP A 268 -0.61 9.88 10.34
C ASP A 268 -0.81 10.32 11.81
N ARG A 269 -1.53 9.51 12.60
CA ARG A 269 -1.93 9.83 13.97
C ARG A 269 -1.26 8.98 15.03
N GLU A 270 -0.89 7.75 14.70
CA GLU A 270 -0.25 6.80 15.60
C GLU A 270 0.84 6.04 14.85
N ILE A 271 2.04 5.98 15.43
CA ILE A 271 3.10 5.10 14.93
C ILE A 271 3.48 4.14 16.03
N ALA A 272 3.35 2.85 15.75
CA ALA A 272 3.86 1.78 16.58
C ALA A 272 5.00 1.07 15.87
N LEU A 273 6.14 0.91 16.55
CA LEU A 273 7.28 0.13 16.09
C LEU A 273 7.29 -1.20 16.84
N VAL A 274 7.47 -2.29 16.09
CA VAL A 274 7.74 -3.63 16.63
C VAL A 274 9.22 -3.93 16.49
N ALA A 275 9.80 -4.54 17.51
CA ALA A 275 11.09 -5.20 17.42
C ALA A 275 10.86 -6.69 17.22
N GLU A 276 11.41 -7.26 16.15
CA GLU A 276 11.28 -8.69 15.86
C GLU A 276 12.63 -9.37 15.63
N SER A 277 12.69 -10.66 15.95
CA SER A 277 13.81 -11.55 15.67
C SER A 277 13.24 -12.92 15.31
N GLU A 278 13.74 -13.54 14.24
CA GLU A 278 13.30 -14.89 13.80
C GLU A 278 11.76 -15.03 13.69
N GLY A 279 11.08 -13.97 13.23
CA GLY A 279 9.61 -13.93 13.10
C GLY A 279 8.83 -13.81 14.41
N GLN A 280 9.51 -13.56 15.54
CA GLN A 280 8.90 -13.33 16.83
C GLN A 280 9.04 -11.87 17.26
N ILE A 281 7.93 -11.27 17.69
CA ILE A 281 7.93 -9.92 18.27
C ILE A 281 8.48 -10.00 19.69
N LEU A 282 9.50 -9.21 19.98
CA LEU A 282 10.20 -9.12 21.26
C LEU A 282 9.80 -7.88 22.06
N GLY A 283 9.26 -6.86 21.40
CA GLY A 283 8.85 -5.63 22.03
C GLY A 283 8.07 -4.73 21.09
N VAL A 284 7.28 -3.83 21.67
CA VAL A 284 6.47 -2.85 20.95
C VAL A 284 6.59 -1.52 21.66
N VAL A 285 6.87 -0.47 20.91
CA VAL A 285 6.74 0.93 21.36
C VAL A 285 5.77 1.64 20.44
N ARG A 286 5.00 2.58 20.96
CA ARG A 286 4.11 3.41 20.15
C ARG A 286 4.11 4.84 20.63
N ILE A 287 3.81 5.74 19.70
CA ILE A 287 3.44 7.13 19.96
C ILE A 287 2.07 7.40 19.35
N VAL A 288 1.21 8.08 20.10
CA VAL A 288 -0.11 8.53 19.65
C VAL A 288 -0.15 10.05 19.73
N ARG A 289 -0.33 10.71 18.59
CA ARG A 289 -0.37 12.16 18.51
C ARG A 289 -1.70 12.70 19.04
N GLU A 290 -1.62 13.70 19.93
CA GLU A 290 -2.78 14.47 20.36
C GLU A 290 -3.32 15.30 19.18
N ARG A 291 -4.65 15.38 19.05
CA ARG A 291 -5.29 16.10 17.93
C ARG A 291 -4.87 17.57 17.91
N ASP A 292 -4.53 18.07 16.73
CA ASP A 292 -4.20 19.49 16.47
C ASP A 292 -3.05 20.07 17.32
N THR A 293 -2.17 19.21 17.85
CA THR A 293 -0.99 19.63 18.61
C THR A 293 0.30 19.03 18.02
N THR A 294 1.43 19.42 18.59
CA THR A 294 2.74 18.80 18.37
C THR A 294 3.16 17.91 19.56
N ARG A 295 2.18 17.40 20.33
CA ARG A 295 2.41 16.51 21.48
C ARG A 295 1.98 15.10 21.12
N ALA A 296 2.68 14.11 21.67
CA ALA A 296 2.31 12.71 21.53
C ALA A 296 2.56 11.94 22.82
N GLU A 297 1.69 10.97 23.12
CA GLU A 297 1.87 10.06 24.24
C GLU A 297 2.59 8.80 23.77
N TYR A 298 3.62 8.35 24.51
CA TYR A 298 4.30 7.09 24.23
C TYR A 298 3.85 5.97 25.17
N ALA A 299 3.91 4.74 24.65
CA ALA A 299 3.82 3.57 25.49
C ALA A 299 4.68 2.43 24.96
N ILE A 300 5.28 1.64 25.86
CA ILE A 300 6.24 0.61 25.52
C ILE A 300 6.04 -0.66 26.34
N VAL A 301 6.23 -1.82 25.70
CA VAL A 301 6.21 -3.13 26.34
C VAL A 301 7.28 -4.02 25.72
N ILE A 302 8.03 -4.73 26.56
CA ILE A 302 9.16 -5.58 26.17
C ILE A 302 8.94 -6.97 26.77
N SER A 303 9.20 -8.03 26.00
CA SER A 303 9.14 -9.40 26.50
C SER A 303 10.09 -9.58 27.68
N ASP A 304 9.66 -10.34 28.68
CA ASP A 304 10.46 -10.55 29.90
C ASP A 304 11.85 -11.13 29.58
N ALA A 305 11.96 -11.99 28.56
CA ALA A 305 13.22 -12.59 28.10
C ALA A 305 14.22 -11.58 27.50
N CYS A 306 13.73 -10.46 26.96
CA CYS A 306 14.57 -9.44 26.33
C CYS A 306 14.76 -8.18 27.21
N GLN A 307 14.22 -8.18 28.43
CA GLN A 307 14.47 -7.10 29.38
C GLN A 307 15.96 -7.06 29.76
N ARG A 308 16.47 -5.86 30.04
CA ARG A 308 17.89 -5.58 30.36
C ARG A 308 18.89 -5.87 29.22
N ALA A 309 18.42 -6.37 28.07
CA ALA A 309 19.23 -6.57 26.87
C ALA A 309 19.43 -5.28 26.03
N GLY A 310 18.94 -4.13 26.51
CA GLY A 310 19.02 -2.84 25.80
C GLY A 310 17.90 -2.58 24.80
N LEU A 311 17.01 -3.55 24.58
CA LEU A 311 15.93 -3.44 23.59
C LEU A 311 14.95 -2.28 23.87
N GLY A 312 14.60 -2.04 25.14
CA GLY A 312 13.74 -0.91 25.51
C GLY A 312 14.36 0.45 25.16
N THR A 313 15.67 0.62 25.38
CA THR A 313 16.38 1.83 24.97
C THR A 313 16.39 1.97 23.45
N ALA A 314 16.73 0.90 22.72
CA ALA A 314 16.76 0.93 21.26
C ALA A 314 15.38 1.31 20.68
N LEU A 315 14.28 0.70 21.16
CA LEU A 315 12.94 1.05 20.70
C LEU A 315 12.59 2.51 21.00
N MET A 316 12.92 3.02 22.19
CA MET A 316 12.69 4.42 22.53
C MET A 316 13.54 5.38 21.68
N GLU A 317 14.81 5.07 21.42
CA GLU A 317 15.66 5.89 20.53
C GLU A 317 15.03 6.02 19.14
N HIS A 318 14.58 4.89 18.57
CA HIS A 318 13.99 4.89 17.22
C HIS A 318 12.62 5.57 17.18
N ILE A 319 11.76 5.41 18.18
CA ILE A 319 10.47 6.11 18.18
C ILE A 319 10.62 7.63 18.36
N LEU A 320 11.66 8.08 19.07
CA LEU A 320 11.97 9.51 19.19
C LEU A 320 12.54 10.08 17.87
N LEU A 321 13.31 9.30 17.11
CA LEU A 321 13.71 9.66 15.74
C LEU A 321 12.50 9.80 14.82
N VAL A 322 11.54 8.88 14.93
CA VAL A 322 10.24 8.98 14.23
C VAL A 322 9.52 10.25 14.64
N ALA A 323 9.37 10.51 15.95
CA ALA A 323 8.68 11.70 16.45
C ALA A 323 9.26 12.99 15.86
N LYS A 324 10.59 13.07 15.76
CA LYS A 324 11.29 14.19 15.12
C LYS A 324 10.96 14.34 13.64
N ALA A 325 10.98 13.23 12.89
CA ALA A 325 10.66 13.24 11.47
C ALA A 325 9.19 13.61 11.19
N GLU A 326 8.29 13.27 12.11
CA GLU A 326 6.85 13.59 12.06
C GLU A 326 6.50 15.00 12.58
N GLY A 327 7.50 15.79 13.01
CA GLY A 327 7.29 17.14 13.52
C GLY A 327 6.60 17.20 14.90
N ILE A 328 6.72 16.14 15.71
CA ILE A 328 6.30 16.13 17.10
C ILE A 328 7.36 16.86 17.93
N ALA A 329 6.94 17.85 18.72
CA ALA A 329 7.82 18.68 19.55
C ALA A 329 8.03 18.09 20.95
N THR A 330 7.02 17.40 21.47
CA THR A 330 7.04 16.81 22.81
C THR A 330 6.47 15.40 22.79
N VAL A 331 7.19 14.45 23.39
CA VAL A 331 6.73 13.08 23.60
C VAL A 331 6.62 12.84 25.10
N GLU A 332 5.44 12.43 25.57
CA GLU A 332 5.09 12.34 26.98
C GLU A 332 4.62 10.95 27.34
N GLY A 333 4.73 10.57 28.61
CA GLY A 333 4.19 9.30 29.08
C GLY A 333 4.27 9.18 30.59
N ILE A 334 3.54 8.21 31.12
CA ILE A 334 3.48 7.92 32.54
C ILE A 334 4.28 6.65 32.82
N VAL A 335 5.01 6.62 33.92
CA VAL A 335 5.79 5.46 34.36
C VAL A 335 5.54 5.21 35.84
N LEU A 336 5.14 3.98 36.20
CA LEU A 336 5.00 3.60 37.60
C LEU A 336 6.34 3.73 38.37
N PRO A 337 6.36 4.21 39.63
CA PRO A 337 7.58 4.39 40.40
C PRO A 337 8.39 3.08 40.58
N GLU A 338 7.72 1.93 40.62
CA GLU A 338 8.35 0.61 40.77
C GLU A 338 8.98 0.10 39.46
N ASN A 339 8.69 0.74 38.32
CA ASN A 339 9.21 0.36 37.01
C ASN A 339 10.63 0.91 36.80
N SER A 340 11.55 0.48 37.68
CA SER A 340 12.98 0.82 37.61
C SER A 340 13.64 0.52 36.27
N GLY A 341 13.10 -0.43 35.48
CA GLY A 341 13.57 -0.72 34.13
C GLY A 341 13.32 0.45 33.19
N MET A 342 12.08 0.94 33.14
CA MET A 342 11.71 2.09 32.32
C MET A 342 12.33 3.39 32.83
N LEU A 343 12.40 3.60 34.15
CA LEU A 343 13.03 4.78 34.74
C LEU A 343 14.50 4.94 34.31
N ARG A 344 15.26 3.83 34.21
CA ARG A 344 16.63 3.85 33.67
C ARG A 344 16.68 4.17 32.17
N VAL A 345 15.67 3.76 31.40
CA VAL A 345 15.59 4.07 29.96
C VAL A 345 15.35 5.56 29.77
N VAL A 346 14.39 6.15 30.49
CA VAL A 346 14.06 7.58 30.36
C VAL A 346 15.21 8.46 30.85
N GLU A 347 15.87 8.09 31.96
CA GLU A 347 17.06 8.78 32.48
C GLU A 347 18.21 8.75 31.46
N LYS A 348 18.50 7.57 30.90
CA LYS A 348 19.56 7.42 29.89
C LYS A 348 19.31 8.26 28.64
N LEU A 349 18.04 8.42 28.27
CA LEU A 349 17.63 9.19 27.09
C LEU A 349 17.39 10.68 27.40
N GLY A 350 17.67 11.13 28.62
CA GLY A 350 17.65 12.54 28.99
C GLY A 350 16.24 13.15 29.07
N ALA A 351 15.22 12.32 29.37
CA ALA A 351 13.88 12.84 29.63
C ALA A 351 13.85 13.72 30.89
N ALA A 352 13.01 14.75 30.89
CA ALA A 352 12.60 15.39 32.13
C ALA A 352 11.59 14.47 32.84
N THR A 353 11.73 14.32 34.15
CA THR A 353 10.81 13.53 34.97
C THR A 353 10.33 14.32 36.17
N GLU A 354 9.04 14.17 36.49
CA GLU A 354 8.38 14.79 37.64
C GLU A 354 7.48 13.74 38.29
N PHE A 355 7.46 13.70 39.62
CA PHE A 355 6.55 12.80 40.34
C PHE A 355 5.21 13.49 40.54
N ASP A 356 4.14 12.86 40.08
CA ASP A 356 2.77 13.32 40.27
C ASP A 356 2.17 12.61 41.50
N GLU A 357 1.92 13.37 42.56
CA GLU A 357 1.37 12.86 43.82
C GLU A 357 -0.09 12.39 43.68
N ASP A 358 -0.86 12.97 42.76
CA ASP A 358 -2.28 12.64 42.58
C ASP A 358 -2.44 11.33 41.80
N GLU A 359 -1.56 11.09 40.82
CA GLU A 359 -1.56 9.86 40.01
C GLU A 359 -0.67 8.73 40.56
N ASP A 360 0.12 9.02 41.62
CA ASP A 360 1.14 8.12 42.19
C ASP A 360 2.08 7.55 41.11
N ALA A 361 2.52 8.42 40.21
CA ALA A 361 3.27 8.04 39.01
C ALA A 361 4.32 9.07 38.60
N MET A 362 5.32 8.62 37.83
CA MET A 362 6.32 9.51 37.24
C MET A 362 5.84 9.99 35.88
N GLN A 363 5.60 11.29 35.73
CA GLN A 363 5.44 11.94 34.44
C GLN A 363 6.81 12.04 33.75
N VAL A 364 6.85 11.69 32.47
CA VAL A 364 8.07 11.67 31.65
C VAL A 364 7.84 12.52 30.41
N VAL A 365 8.78 13.44 30.15
CA VAL A 365 8.70 14.36 29.01
C VAL A 365 10.01 14.38 28.23
N PHE A 366 9.93 14.03 26.95
CA PHE A 366 11.01 14.20 25.96
C PHE A 366 10.72 15.44 25.11
N LYS A 367 11.70 16.35 25.00
CA LYS A 367 11.68 17.46 24.03
C LYS A 367 12.51 17.05 22.81
N ILE A 368 11.92 17.17 21.61
CA ILE A 368 12.44 16.62 20.36
C ILE A 368 13.32 17.60 19.56
#